data_AF-A0A932Y2T0-F1
#
_entry.id   AF-A0A932Y2T0-F1
#
_cell.length_a   1.000
_cell.length_b   1.000
_cell.length_c   1.000
_cell.angle_alpha   90.00
_cell.angle_beta   90.00
_cell.angle_gamma   90.00
#
_symmetry.space_group_name_H-M   'P 1'
#
loop_
_entity.id
_entity.type
_entity.pdbx_description
1 polymer ?
#
loop_
_entity_poly.entity_id
_entity_poly.type
_entity_poly.pdbx_seq_one_letter_code
_entity_poly.pdbx_strand_id
1 'polypeptide(L)'
;MPNHFHLLIRQSLSNGISKFMAKFQNSYTRYFNIRNKRRGALFLNQFKAVRIEDEEQLLHIVRYIHLNPYSAYLVKRIEELESYSWSSLKEYLSQQWSIVSEPGVIWSYYEGVSSFKRFIFDHADYQRQLETIKHLTLED
;
A
#
# COMPACT_ATOMS: atom_id res chain seq x y z
N MET A 1 -5.51 4.59 4.35
CA MET A 1 -5.06 5.99 4.64
C MET A 1 -6.27 6.84 5.08
N PRO A 2 -6.16 7.91 5.90
CA PRO A 2 -4.94 8.55 6.43
C PRO A 2 -4.47 8.00 7.79
N ASN A 3 -5.23 7.09 8.41
CA ASN A 3 -4.94 6.53 9.74
C ASN A 3 -4.21 5.17 9.70
N HIS A 4 -3.91 4.64 8.50
CA HIS A 4 -3.21 3.38 8.29
C HIS A 4 -2.52 3.38 6.92
N PHE A 5 -1.58 2.44 6.73
CA PHE A 5 -0.85 2.21 5.50
C PHE A 5 -0.92 0.72 5.10
N HIS A 6 -0.75 0.43 3.81
CA HIS A 6 -0.65 -0.93 3.28
C HIS A 6 0.74 -1.14 2.69
N LEU A 7 1.33 -2.32 2.93
CA LEU A 7 2.64 -2.70 2.41
C LEU A 7 2.55 -4.06 1.73
N LEU A 8 3.13 -4.17 0.54
CA LEU A 8 3.44 -5.44 -0.10
C LEU A 8 4.92 -5.73 0.13
N ILE A 9 5.23 -6.80 0.85
CA ILE A 9 6.58 -7.12 1.29
C ILE A 9 6.90 -8.60 1.08
N ARG A 10 8.08 -8.87 0.53
CA ARG A 10 8.61 -10.23 0.39
C ARG A 10 9.43 -10.60 1.62
N GLN A 11 9.11 -11.74 2.22
CA GLN A 11 9.83 -12.23 3.39
C GLN A 11 11.13 -12.95 2.98
N SER A 12 12.29 -12.34 3.24
CA SER A 12 13.59 -12.94 2.91
C SER A 12 14.12 -13.92 3.97
N LEU A 13 13.65 -13.81 5.22
CA LEU A 13 14.11 -14.62 6.36
C LEU A 13 12.92 -15.09 7.20
N SER A 14 13.06 -16.22 7.90
CA SER A 14 12.03 -16.69 8.84
C SER A 14 11.71 -15.62 9.90
N ASN A 15 10.42 -15.38 10.12
CA ASN A 15 9.86 -14.30 10.94
C ASN A 15 10.37 -12.88 10.59
N GLY A 16 10.87 -12.67 9.37
CA GLY A 16 11.46 -11.41 8.93
C GLY A 16 10.49 -10.24 8.93
N ILE A 17 9.26 -10.45 8.43
CA ILE A 17 8.22 -9.41 8.40
C ILE A 17 7.88 -8.93 9.81
N SER A 18 7.61 -9.84 10.74
CA SER A 18 7.26 -9.48 12.12
C SER A 18 8.38 -8.71 12.81
N LYS A 19 9.65 -9.13 12.61
CA LYS A 19 10.82 -8.42 13.13
C LYS A 19 10.98 -7.02 12.50
N PHE A 20 10.76 -6.90 11.19
CA PHE A 20 10.78 -5.63 10.47
C PHE A 20 9.72 -4.67 11.01
N MET A 21 8.46 -5.12 11.09
CA MET A 21 7.34 -4.31 11.57
C MET A 21 7.55 -3.87 13.02
N ALA A 22 8.00 -4.77 13.91
CA ALA A 22 8.30 -4.41 15.29
C ALA A 22 9.39 -3.33 15.39
N LYS A 23 10.47 -3.45 14.61
CA LYS A 23 11.55 -2.44 14.59
C LYS A 23 11.05 -1.10 14.04
N PHE A 24 10.33 -1.11 12.93
CA PHE A 24 9.78 0.08 12.29
C PHE A 24 8.79 0.81 13.21
N GLN A 25 7.80 0.11 13.77
CA GLN A 25 6.78 0.74 14.61
C GLN A 25 7.40 1.30 15.90
N ASN A 26 8.33 0.57 16.54
CA ASN A 26 8.98 1.04 17.76
C ASN A 26 9.89 2.25 17.51
N SER A 27 10.71 2.20 16.45
CA SER A 27 11.62 3.30 16.12
C SER A 27 10.84 4.57 15.75
N TYR A 28 9.80 4.44 14.94
CA TYR A 28 8.96 5.56 14.52
C TYR A 28 8.15 6.14 15.68
N THR A 29 7.54 5.28 16.53
CA THR A 29 6.84 5.73 17.75
C THR A 29 7.76 6.53 18.67
N ARG A 30 8.97 6.02 18.91
CA ARG A 30 9.97 6.73 19.74
C ARG A 30 10.35 8.07 19.13
N TYR A 31 10.69 8.10 17.84
CA TYR A 31 11.03 9.32 17.13
C TYR A 31 9.90 10.35 17.21
N PHE A 32 8.67 9.95 16.88
CA PHE A 32 7.51 10.83 16.88
C PHE A 32 7.22 11.38 18.29
N ASN A 33 7.29 10.53 19.32
CA ASN A 33 7.06 10.94 20.70
C ASN A 33 8.11 11.94 21.18
N ILE A 34 9.39 11.72 20.90
CA ILE A 34 10.47 12.65 21.24
C ILE A 34 10.24 14.00 20.53
N ARG A 35 10.00 13.97 19.22
CA ARG A 35 9.83 15.17 18.40
C ARG A 35 8.63 16.02 18.86
N ASN A 36 7.53 15.37 19.24
CA ASN A 36 6.28 16.05 19.61
C ASN A 36 6.06 16.16 21.13
N LYS A 37 7.07 15.84 21.96
CA LYS A 37 6.98 15.83 23.43
C LYS A 37 5.78 15.01 23.96
N ARG A 38 5.43 13.93 23.26
CA ARG A 38 4.31 13.02 23.59
C ARG A 38 4.83 11.80 24.35
N ARG A 39 3.93 11.14 25.08
CA ARG A 39 4.15 9.80 25.66
C ARG A 39 3.05 8.83 25.21
N GLY A 40 3.34 7.53 25.30
CA GLY A 40 2.37 6.47 24.98
C GLY A 40 2.46 5.90 23.56
N ALA A 41 1.59 4.95 23.26
CA ALA A 41 1.53 4.26 21.98
C ALA A 41 1.15 5.21 20.84
N LEU A 42 1.77 5.09 19.66
CA LEU A 42 1.40 5.87 18.47
C LEU A 42 0.42 5.11 17.57
N PHE A 43 0.67 3.81 17.37
CA PHE A 43 -0.19 2.93 16.59
C PHE A 43 -1.29 2.34 17.47
N LEU A 44 -2.52 2.29 16.96
CA LEU A 44 -3.68 1.79 17.69
C LEU A 44 -3.68 0.26 17.80
N ASN A 45 -3.44 -0.42 16.68
CA ASN A 45 -3.52 -1.87 16.57
C ASN A 45 -2.15 -2.46 16.17
N GLN A 46 -1.99 -3.76 16.45
CA GLN A 46 -0.90 -4.54 15.88
C GLN A 46 -1.05 -4.61 14.35
N PHE A 47 0.07 -4.81 13.63
CA PHE A 47 -0.01 -5.02 12.19
C PHE A 47 -0.78 -6.33 11.90
N LYS A 48 -1.60 -6.32 10.85
CA LYS A 48 -2.19 -7.54 10.28
C LYS A 48 -1.39 -7.91 9.04
N ALA A 49 -1.24 -9.21 8.78
CA ALA A 49 -0.57 -9.72 7.59
C ALA A 49 -1.35 -10.90 7.02
N VAL A 50 -1.48 -10.91 5.70
CA VAL A 50 -2.09 -12.01 4.94
C VAL A 50 -1.03 -12.50 3.97
N ARG A 51 -0.83 -13.81 3.92
CA ARG A 51 0.09 -14.44 2.97
C ARG A 51 -0.58 -14.48 1.61
N ILE A 52 0.13 -14.03 0.59
CA ILE A 52 -0.28 -14.19 -0.81
C ILE A 52 0.07 -15.62 -1.23
N GLU A 53 -0.93 -16.35 -1.69
CA GLU A 53 -0.82 -17.77 -2.02
C GLU A 53 -0.61 -18.01 -3.52
N ASP A 54 -1.10 -17.11 -4.36
CA ASP A 54 -1.04 -17.22 -5.81
C ASP A 54 -0.81 -15.86 -6.51
N GLU A 55 -0.64 -15.94 -7.83
CA GLU A 55 -0.38 -14.78 -8.68
C GLU A 55 -1.58 -13.85 -8.81
N GLU A 56 -2.79 -14.38 -8.88
CA GLU A 56 -4.00 -13.58 -9.02
C GLU A 56 -4.18 -12.68 -7.79
N GLN A 57 -3.98 -13.24 -6.59
CA GLN A 57 -3.93 -12.50 -5.34
C GLN A 57 -2.83 -11.45 -5.35
N LEU A 58 -1.63 -11.77 -5.84
CA LEU A 58 -0.52 -10.81 -5.92
C LEU A 58 -0.90 -9.59 -6.75
N LEU A 59 -1.41 -9.82 -7.97
CA LEU A 59 -1.79 -8.74 -8.88
C LEU A 59 -2.95 -7.93 -8.28
N HIS A 60 -3.97 -8.61 -7.73
CA HIS A 60 -5.09 -7.95 -7.08
C HIS A 60 -4.62 -7.00 -5.96
N ILE A 61 -3.70 -7.45 -5.09
CA ILE A 61 -3.19 -6.63 -3.98
C ILE A 61 -2.35 -5.45 -4.48
N VAL A 62 -1.53 -5.62 -5.51
CA VAL A 62 -0.77 -4.51 -6.13
C VAL A 62 -1.71 -3.40 -6.58
N ARG A 63 -2.76 -3.78 -7.32
CA ARG A 63 -3.80 -2.85 -7.78
C ARG A 63 -4.53 -2.20 -6.59
N TYR A 64 -4.95 -3.00 -5.62
CA TYR A 64 -5.68 -2.54 -4.44
C TYR A 64 -4.92 -1.43 -3.69
N ILE A 65 -3.64 -1.69 -3.41
CA ILE A 65 -2.78 -0.74 -2.67
C ILE A 65 -2.67 0.59 -3.42
N HIS A 66 -2.42 0.55 -4.73
CA HIS A 66 -2.25 1.77 -5.53
C HIS A 66 -3.55 2.55 -5.72
N LEU A 67 -4.70 1.88 -5.78
CA LEU A 67 -6.01 2.50 -5.91
C LEU A 67 -6.60 2.97 -4.55
N ASN A 68 -6.09 2.51 -3.42
CA ASN A 68 -6.64 2.82 -2.09
C ASN A 68 -6.84 4.33 -1.84
N PRO A 69 -5.92 5.26 -2.21
CA PRO A 69 -6.16 6.69 -2.01
C PRO A 69 -7.35 7.23 -2.82
N TYR A 70 -7.61 6.67 -4.00
CA TYR A 70 -8.77 7.02 -4.83
C TYR A 70 -10.05 6.44 -4.24
N SER A 71 -10.07 5.16 -3.89
CA SER A 71 -11.24 4.49 -3.30
C SER A 71 -11.63 5.09 -1.95
N ALA A 72 -10.65 5.51 -1.14
CA ALA A 72 -10.87 6.19 0.15
C ALA A 72 -11.17 7.70 0.03
N TYR A 73 -11.41 8.21 -1.18
CA TYR A 73 -11.71 9.62 -1.45
C TYR A 73 -10.64 10.63 -0.97
N LEU A 74 -9.39 10.19 -0.79
CA LEU A 74 -8.26 11.07 -0.47
C LEU A 74 -7.79 11.86 -1.69
N VAL A 75 -7.96 11.28 -2.87
CA VAL A 75 -7.87 11.98 -4.15
C VAL A 75 -9.23 11.94 -4.84
N LYS A 76 -9.62 13.05 -5.47
CA LYS A 76 -10.97 13.16 -6.05
C LYS A 76 -11.02 12.52 -7.43
N ARG A 77 -10.03 12.86 -8.25
CA ARG A 77 -9.87 12.38 -9.62
C ARG A 77 -8.80 11.30 -9.69
N ILE A 78 -8.98 10.36 -10.60
CA ILE A 78 -8.11 9.17 -10.74
C ILE A 78 -6.69 9.57 -11.17
N GLU A 79 -6.57 10.62 -11.98
CA GLU A 79 -5.30 11.15 -12.50
C GLU A 79 -4.41 11.73 -11.38
N GLU A 80 -5.01 12.12 -10.25
CA GLU A 80 -4.26 12.62 -9.09
C GLU A 80 -3.42 11.53 -8.43
N LEU A 81 -3.76 10.24 -8.62
CA LEU A 81 -2.98 9.11 -8.10
C LEU A 81 -1.53 9.11 -8.61
N GLU A 82 -1.29 9.57 -9.83
CA GLU A 82 0.05 9.61 -10.43
C GLU A 82 1.01 10.56 -9.69
N SER A 83 0.45 11.54 -8.98
CA SER A 83 1.20 12.53 -8.19
C SER A 83 1.08 12.35 -6.68
N TYR A 84 0.33 11.34 -6.23
CA TYR A 84 0.06 11.10 -4.82
C TYR A 84 1.35 10.68 -4.09
N SER A 85 1.84 11.56 -3.20
CA SER A 85 3.18 11.43 -2.61
C SER A 85 3.34 10.27 -1.64
N TRP A 86 2.25 9.67 -1.17
CA TRP A 86 2.26 8.60 -0.19
C TRP A 86 1.89 7.23 -0.81
N SER A 87 2.28 7.03 -2.07
CA SER A 87 2.16 5.78 -2.80
C SER A 87 3.40 5.59 -3.67
N SER A 88 3.86 4.33 -3.82
CA SER A 88 4.93 4.01 -4.77
C SER A 88 4.46 4.03 -6.22
N LEU A 89 3.18 4.29 -6.53
CA LEU A 89 2.65 4.32 -7.90
C LEU A 89 3.46 5.26 -8.80
N LYS A 90 3.85 6.43 -8.29
CA LYS A 90 4.68 7.38 -9.03
C LYS A 90 6.01 6.75 -9.46
N GLU A 91 6.65 5.95 -8.61
CA GLU A 91 7.92 5.26 -8.92
C GLU A 91 7.71 4.25 -10.04
N TYR A 92 6.61 3.50 -10.03
CA TYR A 92 6.25 2.57 -11.11
C TYR A 92 6.00 3.28 -12.44
N LEU A 93 5.29 4.42 -12.41
CA LEU A 93 4.96 5.16 -13.64
C LEU A 93 6.15 5.93 -14.21
N SER A 94 7.05 6.45 -13.36
CA SER A 94 8.25 7.16 -13.79
C SER A 94 9.45 6.25 -14.05
N GLN A 95 9.39 5.00 -13.60
CA GLN A 95 10.51 4.06 -13.54
C GLN A 95 11.72 4.61 -12.75
N GLN A 96 11.45 5.47 -11.77
CA GLN A 96 12.46 6.01 -10.85
C GLN A 96 12.24 5.41 -9.46
N TRP A 97 13.03 4.38 -9.16
CA TRP A 97 12.87 3.57 -7.96
C TRP A 97 13.57 4.19 -6.76
N SER A 98 12.88 4.22 -5.62
CA SER A 98 13.53 4.50 -4.34
C SER A 98 14.24 3.25 -3.82
N ILE A 99 15.03 3.39 -2.75
CA ILE A 99 15.70 2.25 -2.09
C ILE A 99 14.72 1.24 -1.46
N VAL A 100 13.43 1.60 -1.35
CA VAL A 100 12.42 0.79 -0.65
C VAL A 100 11.64 -0.11 -1.61
N SER A 101 11.51 0.28 -2.89
CA SER A 101 10.73 -0.44 -3.89
C SER A 101 11.60 -1.43 -4.66
N GLU A 102 11.23 -2.70 -4.64
CA GLU A 102 11.82 -3.74 -5.50
C GLU A 102 10.77 -4.20 -6.53
N PRO A 103 10.61 -3.47 -7.65
CA PRO A 103 9.49 -3.67 -8.56
C PRO A 103 9.63 -4.91 -9.45
N GLY A 104 10.82 -5.54 -9.51
CA GLY A 104 11.18 -6.49 -10.57
C GLY A 104 10.18 -7.63 -10.77
N VAL A 105 9.67 -8.21 -9.67
CA VAL A 105 8.64 -9.27 -9.74
C VAL A 105 7.35 -8.73 -10.37
N ILE A 106 6.88 -7.58 -9.91
CA ILE A 106 5.65 -6.96 -10.45
C ILE A 106 5.85 -6.52 -11.90
N TRP A 107 7.00 -5.95 -12.23
CA TRP A 107 7.32 -5.48 -13.58
C TRP A 107 7.44 -6.60 -14.60
N SER A 108 7.78 -7.81 -14.18
CA SER A 108 7.84 -8.97 -15.07
C SER A 108 6.49 -9.34 -15.70
N TYR A 109 5.38 -8.86 -15.13
CA TYR A 109 4.01 -9.09 -15.64
C TYR A 109 3.55 -8.09 -16.70
N TYR A 110 4.31 -7.01 -16.93
CA TYR A 110 3.83 -5.91 -17.77
C TYR A 110 4.84 -5.50 -18.83
N GLU A 111 4.33 -5.31 -20.05
CA GLU A 111 5.09 -4.75 -21.17
C GLU A 111 5.17 -3.22 -21.07
N GLY A 112 5.88 -2.74 -20.04
CA GLY A 112 6.14 -1.32 -19.81
C GLY A 112 5.03 -0.54 -19.10
N VAL A 113 5.27 0.76 -18.93
CA VAL A 113 4.44 1.66 -18.12
C VAL A 113 2.98 1.70 -18.59
N SER A 114 2.74 1.73 -19.90
CA SER A 114 1.38 1.81 -20.45
C SER A 114 0.52 0.60 -20.11
N SER A 115 1.11 -0.62 -20.14
CA SER A 115 0.41 -1.85 -19.78
C SER A 115 0.09 -1.88 -18.28
N PHE A 116 1.06 -1.56 -17.42
CA PHE A 116 0.85 -1.46 -15.98
C PHE A 116 -0.18 -0.39 -15.62
N LYS A 117 -0.09 0.79 -16.23
CA LYS A 117 -1.03 1.90 -16.02
C LYS A 117 -2.46 1.47 -16.36
N ARG A 118 -2.66 0.78 -17.48
CA ARG A 118 -3.96 0.22 -17.86
C ARG A 118 -4.46 -0.78 -16.81
N PHE A 119 -3.61 -1.71 -16.38
CA PHE A 119 -3.93 -2.68 -15.34
C PHE A 119 -4.35 -2.05 -14.00
N ILE A 120 -3.75 -0.93 -13.60
CA ILE A 120 -4.15 -0.26 -12.35
C ILE A 120 -5.50 0.44 -12.53
N PHE A 121 -5.65 1.22 -13.62
CA PHE A 121 -6.78 2.14 -13.74
C PHE A 121 -8.08 1.50 -14.28
N ASP A 122 -8.00 0.34 -14.94
CA ASP A 122 -9.17 -0.36 -15.50
C ASP A 122 -10.23 -0.79 -14.44
N HIS A 123 -9.84 -0.93 -13.18
CA HIS A 123 -10.70 -1.35 -12.06
C HIS A 123 -10.92 -0.27 -11.00
N ALA A 124 -10.50 0.97 -11.26
CA ALA A 124 -10.55 2.04 -10.27
C ALA A 124 -11.97 2.33 -9.76
N ASP A 125 -12.93 2.42 -10.68
CA ASP A 125 -14.32 2.72 -10.34
C ASP A 125 -14.99 1.53 -9.63
N TYR A 126 -14.70 0.30 -10.07
CA TYR A 126 -15.18 -0.90 -9.39
C TYR A 126 -14.70 -0.95 -7.94
N GLN A 127 -13.41 -0.72 -7.69
CA GLN A 127 -12.88 -0.70 -6.32
C GLN A 127 -13.50 0.42 -5.46
N ARG A 128 -13.70 1.61 -6.03
CA ARG A 128 -14.36 2.72 -5.33
C ARG A 128 -15.82 2.41 -4.99
N GLN A 129 -16.54 1.73 -5.88
CA GLN A 129 -17.89 1.23 -5.60
C GLN A 129 -17.90 0.21 -4.45
N LEU A 130 -16.96 -0.74 -4.45
CA LEU A 130 -16.82 -1.71 -3.35
C LEU A 130 -16.58 -1.02 -2.01
N GLU A 131 -15.73 0.01 -1.96
CA GLU A 131 -15.50 0.77 -0.72
C GLU A 131 -16.76 1.49 -0.24
N THR A 132 -17.61 1.95 -1.17
CA THR A 132 -18.89 2.61 -0.82
C THR A 132 -19.85 1.65 -0.12
N ILE A 133 -19.87 0.38 -0.52
CA ILE A 133 -20.78 -0.63 0.05
C ILE A 133 -20.14 -1.45 1.17
N LYS A 134 -18.86 -1.22 1.49
CA LYS A 134 -18.12 -1.97 2.52
C LYS A 134 -18.77 -1.89 3.90
N HIS A 135 -19.44 -0.79 4.23
CA HIS A 135 -20.20 -0.67 5.48
C HIS A 135 -21.42 -1.60 5.58
N LEU A 136 -21.81 -2.23 4.46
CA LEU A 136 -22.89 -3.22 4.40
C LEU A 136 -22.39 -4.66 4.58
N THR A 137 -21.07 -4.89 4.58
CA THR A 137 -20.47 -6.20 4.85
C THR A 137 -20.14 -6.33 6.34
N LEU A 138 -20.17 -7.55 6.88
CA LEU A 138 -19.90 -7.84 8.30
C LEU A 138 -18.40 -7.85 8.64
N GLU A 139 -17.59 -7.02 7.97
CA GLU A 139 -16.12 -7.03 8.12
C GLU A 139 -15.63 -5.74 8.81
N ASP A 140 -15.17 -5.89 10.07
CA ASP A 140 -14.49 -4.86 10.88
C ASP A 140 -12.95 -4.82 10.71
#